data_AF-W4LM05-F1
#
_entry.id   AF-W4LM05-F1
#
_cell.length_a   1.000
_cell.length_b   1.000
_cell.length_c   1.000
_cell.angle_alpha   90.00
_cell.angle_beta   90.00
_cell.angle_gamma   90.00
#
_symmetry.space_group_name_H-M   'P 1'
#
loop_
_entity.id
_entity.type
_entity.pdbx_description
1 polymer ?
#
loop_
_entity_poly.entity_id
_entity_poly.type
_entity_poly.pdbx_seq_one_letter_code
_entity_poly.pdbx_strand_id
1 'polypeptide(L)'
;MAKEVQPDIFISVGGGSTHDTTKAIATLLAEGGNIYDYAILFEPPDRITVPPAPAPKLPILSVPTTMGCAEFSRGGGGITDHQLGRKLSLTGDGVTPRTVIIDGQALATTPLRILVSTAIGQLRIAIETVYATGRNPIAMV
;
A
#
# COMPACT_ATOMS: atom_id res chain seq x y z
N MET A 1 18.38 7.61 -7.38
CA MET A 1 18.60 7.08 -6.01
C MET A 1 18.44 5.57 -5.87
N ALA A 2 17.24 4.96 -5.83
CA ALA A 2 17.15 3.50 -5.54
C ALA A 2 17.94 2.62 -6.54
N LYS A 3 17.91 2.97 -7.83
CA LYS A 3 18.73 2.32 -8.86
C LYS A 3 20.25 2.48 -8.65
N GLU A 4 20.68 3.60 -8.08
CA GLU A 4 22.10 3.90 -7.82
C GLU A 4 22.59 3.21 -6.55
N VAL A 5 21.76 3.18 -5.51
CA VAL A 5 22.09 2.60 -4.20
C VAL A 5 22.09 1.06 -4.26
N GLN A 6 21.34 0.47 -5.19
CA GLN A 6 21.20 -0.99 -5.34
C GLN A 6 20.86 -1.68 -4.01
N PRO A 7 19.74 -1.32 -3.35
CA PRO A 7 19.41 -1.85 -2.04
C PRO A 7 19.10 -3.34 -2.13
N ASP A 8 19.38 -4.08 -1.05
CA ASP A 8 18.93 -5.47 -0.87
C ASP A 8 17.55 -5.56 -0.19
N ILE A 9 17.12 -4.47 0.47
CA ILE A 9 15.88 -4.38 1.24
C ILE A 9 15.36 -2.94 1.24
N PHE A 10 14.03 -2.78 1.27
CA PHE A 10 13.40 -1.51 1.55
C PHE A 10 12.92 -1.43 3.00
N ILE A 11 13.15 -0.28 3.63
CA ILE A 11 12.61 0.04 4.95
C ILE A 11 11.68 1.25 4.81
N SER A 12 10.41 1.07 5.15
CA SER A 12 9.39 2.09 5.07
C SER A 12 8.99 2.55 6.47
N VAL A 13 9.26 3.80 6.83
CA VAL A 13 8.91 4.37 8.13
C VAL A 13 8.00 5.57 7.94
N GLY A 14 6.78 5.52 8.43
CA GLY A 14 5.83 6.62 8.20
C GLY A 14 4.38 6.16 8.24
N GLY A 15 3.52 6.87 7.49
CA GLY A 15 2.13 6.49 7.32
C GLY A 15 1.86 5.84 5.96
N GLY A 16 0.58 5.75 5.59
CA GLY A 16 0.18 5.11 4.34
C GLY A 16 0.86 5.66 3.09
N SER A 17 1.07 6.98 3.02
CA SER A 17 1.79 7.61 1.90
C SER A 17 3.21 7.06 1.73
N THR A 18 3.94 6.85 2.84
CA THR A 18 5.32 6.35 2.79
C THR A 18 5.35 4.88 2.37
N HIS A 19 4.44 4.07 2.91
CA HIS A 19 4.32 2.66 2.57
C HIS A 19 3.95 2.46 1.10
N ASP A 20 2.94 3.18 0.61
CA ASP A 20 2.52 3.13 -0.78
C ASP A 20 3.62 3.59 -1.75
N THR A 21 4.34 4.65 -1.38
CA THR A 21 5.50 5.11 -2.17
C THR A 21 6.58 4.05 -2.23
N THR A 22 6.85 3.37 -1.11
CA THR A 22 7.85 2.29 -1.05
C THR A 22 7.47 1.13 -1.96
N LYS A 23 6.19 0.74 -1.96
CA LYS A 23 5.67 -0.30 -2.87
C LYS A 23 5.83 0.09 -4.33
N ALA A 24 5.50 1.33 -4.69
CA ALA A 24 5.67 1.83 -6.05
C ALA A 24 7.14 1.82 -6.48
N ILE A 25 8.06 2.25 -5.60
CA ILE A 25 9.50 2.21 -5.86
C ILE A 25 9.97 0.76 -6.05
N ALA A 26 9.53 -0.18 -5.20
CA ALA A 26 9.89 -1.58 -5.31
C ALA A 26 9.41 -2.20 -6.63
N THR A 27 8.17 -1.89 -7.06
CA THR A 27 7.65 -2.31 -8.38
C THR A 27 8.51 -1.74 -9.51
N LEU A 28 8.73 -0.42 -9.54
CA LEU A 28 9.47 0.22 -10.64
C LEU A 28 10.96 -0.18 -10.67
N LEU A 29 11.56 -0.50 -9.53
CA LEU A 29 12.93 -0.98 -9.47
C LEU A 29 13.05 -2.39 -10.06
N ALA A 30 12.09 -3.27 -9.77
CA ALA A 30 12.10 -4.65 -10.24
C ALA A 30 11.65 -4.79 -11.70
N GLU A 31 10.59 -4.09 -12.09
CA GLU A 31 9.93 -4.25 -13.38
C GLU A 31 10.41 -3.25 -14.45
N GLY A 32 10.93 -2.10 -14.03
CA GLY A 32 11.23 -0.99 -14.93
C GLY A 32 9.96 -0.22 -15.35
N GLY A 33 9.97 0.30 -16.59
CA GLY A 33 8.80 0.95 -17.18
C GLY A 33 8.33 2.25 -16.49
N ASN A 34 7.05 2.54 -16.69
CA ASN A 34 6.34 3.67 -16.09
C ASN A 34 5.30 3.17 -15.07
N ILE A 35 4.98 3.98 -14.05
CA ILE A 35 3.99 3.64 -13.03
C ILE A 35 2.60 3.36 -13.61
N TYR A 36 2.27 3.97 -14.75
CA TYR A 36 1.02 3.71 -15.49
C TYR A 36 0.89 2.27 -15.98
N ASP A 37 2.01 1.62 -16.28
CA ASP A 37 2.03 0.25 -16.80
C ASP A 37 1.54 -0.76 -15.76
N TYR A 38 1.57 -0.37 -14.48
CA TYR A 38 1.19 -1.21 -13.34
C TYR A 38 -0.09 -0.73 -12.63
N ALA A 39 -0.76 0.29 -13.17
CA ALA A 39 -1.99 0.82 -12.59
C ALA A 39 -3.18 -0.12 -12.83
N ILE A 40 -3.95 -0.38 -11.79
CA ILE A 40 -5.21 -1.13 -11.89
C ILE A 40 -6.18 -0.32 -12.74
N LEU A 41 -6.78 -0.99 -13.73
CA LEU A 41 -7.79 -0.43 -14.59
C LEU A 41 -9.16 -0.95 -14.16
N PHE A 42 -10.08 -0.04 -13.89
CA PHE A 42 -11.49 -0.34 -13.69
C PHE A 42 -12.27 0.09 -14.93
N GLU A 43 -12.94 -0.88 -15.55
CA GLU A 43 -13.87 -0.67 -16.66
C GLU A 43 -15.28 -0.93 -16.13
N PRO A 44 -16.17 0.08 -16.15
CA PRO A 44 -17.57 -0.12 -15.75
C PRO A 44 -18.24 -1.24 -16.57
N PRO A 45 -19.19 -2.00 -15.99
CA PRO A 45 -19.74 -1.80 -14.65
C PRO A 45 -18.93 -2.46 -13.52
N ASP A 46 -18.10 -3.46 -13.81
CA ASP A 46 -17.52 -4.33 -12.77
C ASP A 46 -16.18 -4.99 -13.16
N ARG A 47 -15.57 -4.62 -14.29
CA ARG A 47 -14.34 -5.27 -14.77
C ARG A 47 -13.10 -4.60 -14.19
N ILE A 48 -12.30 -5.38 -13.46
CA ILE A 48 -11.01 -4.96 -12.92
C ILE A 48 -9.90 -5.70 -13.66
N THR A 49 -8.99 -4.95 -14.26
CA THR A 49 -7.77 -5.49 -14.89
C THR A 49 -6.56 -5.09 -14.05
N VAL A 50 -5.80 -6.09 -13.60
CA VAL A 50 -4.53 -5.91 -12.88
C VAL A 50 -3.40 -6.23 -13.86
N PRO A 51 -2.57 -5.25 -14.24
CA PRO A 51 -1.41 -5.52 -15.09
C PRO A 51 -0.43 -6.48 -14.41
N PRO A 52 0.19 -7.40 -15.15
CA PRO A 52 1.17 -8.32 -14.59
C PRO A 52 2.44 -7.56 -14.17
N ALA A 53 2.97 -7.92 -13.01
CA ALA A 53 4.28 -7.51 -12.53
C ALA A 53 5.01 -8.79 -12.09
N PRO A 54 5.65 -9.54 -13.01
CA PRO A 54 6.20 -10.86 -12.72
C PRO A 54 7.61 -10.84 -12.09
N ALA A 55 8.38 -9.76 -12.22
CA ALA A 55 9.72 -9.71 -11.67
C ALA A 55 9.68 -9.83 -10.13
N PRO A 56 10.67 -10.48 -9.51
CA PRO A 56 10.75 -10.56 -8.06
C PRO A 56 11.04 -9.19 -7.45
N LYS A 57 10.24 -8.77 -6.46
CA LYS A 57 10.44 -7.51 -5.74
C LYS A 57 11.35 -7.76 -4.56
N LEU A 58 12.19 -6.77 -4.26
CA LEU A 58 12.97 -6.76 -3.02
C LEU A 58 12.03 -6.80 -1.80
N PRO A 59 12.45 -7.45 -0.70
CA PRO A 59 11.66 -7.47 0.53
C PRO A 59 11.46 -6.05 1.06
N ILE A 60 10.27 -5.81 1.65
CA ILE A 60 9.94 -4.57 2.34
C ILE A 60 9.73 -4.88 3.83
N LEU A 61 10.38 -4.09 4.69
CA LEU A 61 10.09 -3.98 6.12
C LEU A 61 9.39 -2.65 6.37
N SER A 62 8.28 -2.68 7.10
CA SER A 62 7.50 -1.47 7.41
C SER A 62 7.45 -1.19 8.91
N VAL A 63 7.60 0.08 9.28
CA VAL A 63 7.42 0.63 10.62
C VAL A 63 6.34 1.71 10.56
N PRO A 64 5.06 1.35 10.78
CA PRO A 64 3.98 2.32 10.76
C PRO A 64 4.04 3.29 11.95
N THR A 65 3.80 4.56 11.65
CA THR A 65 3.66 5.67 12.62
C THR A 65 2.22 6.22 12.64
N THR A 66 1.34 5.64 11.83
CA THR A 66 -0.10 5.98 11.76
C THR A 66 -0.93 4.71 11.74
N MET A 67 -2.23 4.82 12.01
CA MET A 67 -3.15 3.67 12.03
C MET A 67 -3.81 3.48 10.67
N GLY A 68 -3.04 3.48 9.57
CA GLY A 68 -3.55 3.42 8.20
C GLY A 68 -3.55 2.04 7.53
N CYS A 69 -2.81 1.07 8.09
CA CYS A 69 -2.68 -0.32 7.62
C CYS A 69 -2.25 -0.53 6.16
N ALA A 70 -1.71 0.49 5.48
CA ALA A 70 -1.15 0.31 4.14
C ALA A 70 0.01 -0.70 4.15
N GLU A 71 0.67 -0.90 5.28
CA GLU A 71 1.70 -1.90 5.50
C GLU A 71 1.18 -3.36 5.52
N PHE A 72 -0.13 -3.58 5.63
CA PHE A 72 -0.74 -4.92 5.57
C PHE A 72 -1.45 -5.21 4.25
N SER A 73 -1.67 -4.18 3.43
CA SER A 73 -2.47 -4.32 2.23
C SER A 73 -1.67 -4.94 1.06
N ARG A 74 -2.27 -5.93 0.40
CA ARG A 74 -1.74 -6.53 -0.83
C ARG A 74 -1.81 -5.58 -2.03
N GLY A 75 -2.85 -4.75 -2.07
CA GLY A 75 -3.02 -3.65 -3.01
C GLY A 75 -3.11 -2.31 -2.30
N GLY A 76 -3.53 -1.27 -3.02
CA GLY A 76 -3.82 0.05 -2.43
C GLY A 76 -2.64 1.02 -2.43
N GLY A 77 -1.56 0.70 -3.15
CA GLY A 77 -0.47 1.63 -3.43
C GLY A 77 -1.01 2.82 -4.19
N GLY A 78 -1.30 3.89 -3.47
CA GLY A 78 -2.04 5.02 -3.98
C GLY A 78 -1.13 6.14 -4.49
N ILE A 79 -0.90 6.22 -5.79
CA ILE A 79 -0.07 7.29 -6.36
C ILE A 79 -0.96 8.33 -7.03
N THR A 80 -0.91 9.57 -6.55
CA THR A 80 -1.69 10.66 -7.15
C THR A 80 -1.04 11.09 -8.46
N ASP A 81 -1.80 10.99 -9.56
CA ASP A 81 -1.45 11.63 -10.82
C ASP A 81 -2.10 13.02 -10.88
N HIS A 82 -1.25 14.04 -10.79
CA HIS A 82 -1.69 15.45 -10.85
C HIS A 82 -2.06 15.92 -12.26
N GLN A 83 -1.54 15.29 -13.31
CA GLN A 83 -1.86 15.66 -14.69
C GLN A 83 -3.24 15.13 -15.08
N LEU A 84 -3.54 13.87 -14.71
CA LEU A 84 -4.85 13.25 -14.95
C LEU A 84 -5.88 13.57 -13.86
N GLY A 85 -5.47 14.24 -12.77
CA GLY A 85 -6.34 14.60 -11.66
C GLY A 85 -6.96 13.39 -10.94
N ARG A 86 -6.29 12.24 -10.97
CA ARG A 86 -6.81 10.98 -10.42
C ARG A 86 -5.75 10.20 -9.65
N LYS A 87 -6.21 9.34 -8.73
CA LYS A 87 -5.35 8.43 -7.99
C LYS A 87 -5.17 7.13 -8.76
N LEU A 88 -3.93 6.77 -9.06
CA LEU A 88 -3.56 5.46 -9.55
C LEU A 88 -3.56 4.47 -8.39
N SER A 89 -4.17 3.32 -8.58
CA SER A 89 -4.13 2.23 -7.62
C SER A 89 -3.19 1.15 -8.13
N LEU A 90 -2.27 0.72 -7.28
CA LEU A 90 -1.31 -0.34 -7.58
C LEU A 90 -1.63 -1.55 -6.72
N THR A 91 -1.53 -2.73 -7.33
CA THR A 91 -1.52 -4.01 -6.63
C THR A 91 -0.52 -4.92 -7.32
N GLY A 92 0.05 -5.87 -6.60
CA GLY A 92 0.99 -6.80 -7.16
C GLY A 92 1.53 -7.73 -6.11
N ASP A 93 1.84 -8.95 -6.52
CA ASP A 93 2.55 -9.86 -5.64
C ASP A 93 3.97 -9.36 -5.38
N GLY A 94 4.46 -9.59 -4.16
CA GLY A 94 5.80 -9.22 -3.73
C GLY A 94 5.96 -7.82 -3.13
N VAL A 95 4.96 -6.92 -3.25
CA VAL A 95 5.03 -5.58 -2.61
C VAL A 95 4.38 -5.51 -1.23
N THR A 96 3.72 -6.58 -0.78
CA THR A 96 3.28 -6.65 0.62
C THR A 96 4.51 -6.75 1.53
N PRO A 97 4.64 -5.88 2.53
CA PRO A 97 5.73 -5.98 3.50
C PRO A 97 5.88 -7.39 4.07
N ARG A 98 7.11 -7.87 4.09
CA ARG A 98 7.49 -9.18 4.67
C ARG A 98 7.50 -9.12 6.20
N THR A 99 7.74 -7.93 6.75
CA THR A 99 7.81 -7.69 8.18
C THR A 99 7.19 -6.33 8.48
N VAL A 100 6.34 -6.30 9.50
CA VAL A 100 5.76 -5.06 10.03
C VAL A 100 6.13 -4.97 11.51
N ILE A 101 6.78 -3.88 11.89
CA ILE A 101 7.17 -3.60 13.28
C ILE A 101 6.23 -2.54 13.83
N ILE A 102 5.32 -2.95 14.72
CA ILE A 102 4.41 -2.04 15.41
C ILE A 102 5.09 -1.58 16.70
N ASP A 103 5.51 -0.31 16.73
CA ASP A 103 6.12 0.32 17.91
C ASP A 103 5.19 1.42 18.46
N GLY A 104 4.76 1.25 19.72
CA GLY A 104 3.92 2.23 20.42
C GLY A 104 4.61 3.58 20.61
N GLN A 105 5.93 3.62 20.75
CA GLN A 105 6.69 4.87 20.85
C GLN A 105 6.71 5.61 19.52
N ALA A 106 6.87 4.89 18.40
CA ALA A 106 6.80 5.48 17.07
C ALA A 106 5.41 6.07 16.80
N LEU A 107 4.35 5.36 17.17
CA LEU A 107 2.96 5.86 17.08
C LEU A 107 2.72 7.08 17.96
N ALA A 108 3.30 7.12 19.16
CA ALA A 108 3.15 8.23 20.11
C ALA A 108 3.77 9.55 19.60
N THR A 109 4.66 9.50 18.61
CA THR A 109 5.21 10.71 17.96
C THR A 109 4.22 11.43 17.04
N THR A 110 3.18 10.72 16.58
CA THR A 110 2.20 11.28 15.64
C THR A 110 1.13 12.09 16.38
N PRO A 111 0.79 13.30 15.90
CA PRO A 111 -0.29 14.09 16.50
C PRO A 111 -1.61 13.31 16.61
N LEU A 112 -2.28 13.40 17.77
CA LEU A 112 -3.51 12.65 18.06
C LEU A 112 -4.58 12.81 16.98
N ARG A 113 -4.74 14.01 16.41
CA ARG A 113 -5.70 14.25 15.32
C ARG A 113 -5.46 13.36 14.10
N ILE A 114 -4.18 13.12 13.74
CA ILE A 114 -3.82 12.25 12.62
C ILE A 114 -4.08 10.78 12.99
N LEU A 115 -3.69 10.35 14.20
CA LEU A 115 -3.96 9.00 14.69
C LEU A 115 -5.45 8.68 14.65
N VAL A 116 -6.29 9.52 15.23
CA VAL A 116 -7.75 9.36 15.24
C VAL A 116 -8.31 9.33 13.81
N SER A 117 -7.88 10.26 12.95
CA SER A 117 -8.36 10.31 11.56
C SER A 117 -8.03 9.03 10.79
N THR A 118 -6.81 8.51 10.94
CA THR A 118 -6.40 7.27 10.27
C THR A 118 -7.11 6.04 10.86
N ALA A 119 -7.26 5.98 12.19
CA ALA A 119 -7.98 4.91 12.87
C ALA A 119 -9.46 4.83 12.47
N ILE A 120 -10.15 5.97 12.33
CA ILE A 120 -11.53 6.01 11.82
C ILE A 120 -11.60 5.46 10.39
N GLY A 121 -10.59 5.76 9.56
CA GLY A 121 -10.48 5.17 8.22
C GLY A 121 -10.43 3.65 8.24
N GLN A 122 -9.73 3.06 9.21
CA GLN A 122 -9.64 1.61 9.37
C GLN A 122 -10.91 1.00 9.97
N LEU A 123 -11.56 1.70 10.90
CA LEU A 123 -12.86 1.28 11.42
C LEU A 123 -13.90 1.20 10.29
N ARG A 124 -13.90 2.17 9.36
CA ARG A 124 -14.74 2.12 8.16
C ARG A 124 -14.47 0.84 7.36
N ILE A 125 -13.20 0.50 7.10
CA ILE A 125 -12.83 -0.71 6.35
C ILE A 125 -13.28 -1.98 7.07
N ALA A 126 -13.12 -2.04 8.40
CA ALA A 126 -13.59 -3.17 9.19
C ALA A 126 -15.11 -3.36 9.06
N ILE A 127 -15.87 -2.26 9.15
CA ILE A 127 -17.33 -2.28 8.97
C ILE A 127 -17.70 -2.69 7.53
N GLU A 128 -17.06 -2.11 6.51
CA GLU A 128 -17.26 -2.44 5.09
C GLU A 128 -17.00 -3.93 4.80
N THR A 129 -16.02 -4.52 5.47
CA THR A 129 -15.65 -5.93 5.29
C THR A 129 -16.75 -6.88 5.79
N VAL A 130 -17.48 -6.53 6.84
CA VAL A 130 -18.56 -7.37 7.41
C VAL A 130 -19.72 -7.57 6.43
N TYR A 131 -20.05 -6.54 5.63
CA TYR A 131 -21.14 -6.59 4.65
C TYR A 131 -20.67 -6.76 3.20
N ALA A 132 -19.38 -6.94 2.95
CA ALA A 132 -18.84 -7.18 1.62
C ALA A 132 -19.42 -8.47 1.01
N THR A 133 -19.73 -8.44 -0.29
CA THR A 133 -20.24 -9.60 -1.04
C THR A 133 -19.25 -10.77 -1.06
N GLY A 134 -17.94 -10.48 -1.06
CA GLY A 134 -16.84 -11.45 -1.03
C GLY A 134 -16.30 -11.78 0.37
N ARG A 135 -17.06 -11.54 1.44
CA ARG A 135 -16.61 -11.81 2.82
C ARG A 135 -16.31 -13.29 3.05
N ASN A 136 -15.36 -13.59 3.94
CA ASN A 136 -15.04 -14.95 4.38
C ASN A 136 -14.91 -15.02 5.92
N PRO A 137 -15.05 -16.20 6.54
CA PRO A 137 -15.03 -16.33 8.01
C PRO A 137 -13.73 -15.88 8.68
N ILE A 138 -12.61 -15.86 7.96
CA ILE A 138 -11.29 -15.48 8.51
C ILE A 138 -11.13 -13.95 8.52
N ALA A 139 -11.62 -13.27 7.47
CA ALA A 139 -11.57 -11.81 7.34
C ALA A 139 -12.69 -11.08 8.10
N MET A 140 -13.60 -11.82 8.76
CA MET A 140 -14.68 -11.27 9.61
C MET A 140 -14.30 -11.16 11.10
N VAL A 141 -13.02 -11.26 11.45
CA VAL A 141 -12.48 -10.98 12.79
C VAL A 141 -11.56 -9.77 12.73
#